data_AF-A0A397TUH3-F1
#
_entry.id   AF-A0A397TUH3-F1
#
_cell.length_a   1.000
_cell.length_b   1.000
_cell.length_c   1.000
_cell.angle_alpha   90.00
_cell.angle_beta   90.00
_cell.angle_gamma   90.00
#
_symmetry.space_group_name_H-M   'P 1'
#
loop_
_entity.id
_entity.type
_entity.pdbx_description
1 polymer ?
#
loop_
_entity_poly.entity_id
_entity_poly.type
_entity_poly.pdbx_seq_one_letter_code
_entity_poly.pdbx_strand_id
1 'polypeptide(L)'
;MIEWIPFNRLINLQKIREEESEMKFMATWIDGIRIIKGVPVEYTRSRIGSCGVNLKILHGSQENDFFIKKLTNYMELERNIIYGVTKDMVTNQYIMVVPDEFSSKRIASNGKCMYCKHNNTSPAWCQSCDPWKITQEWTSENEEIDNSIREFQIKAIEYEKVIEWIPYDRLINLQEIKESSQETEEIKKNLIPYSWQPG
;
A
#
# COMPACT_ATOMS: atom_id res chain seq x y z
N MET A 1 20.33 -17.23 -1.76
CA MET A 1 20.10 -17.93 -3.04
C MET A 1 18.80 -17.41 -3.60
N ILE A 2 18.82 -16.88 -4.83
CA ILE A 2 17.63 -16.37 -5.53
C ILE A 2 17.12 -17.47 -6.46
N GLU A 3 15.80 -17.70 -6.49
CA GLU A 3 15.18 -18.70 -7.35
C GLU A 3 14.64 -18.10 -8.65
N TRP A 4 14.72 -18.84 -9.75
CA TRP A 4 13.81 -18.61 -10.86
C TRP A 4 12.44 -19.18 -10.50
N ILE A 5 11.41 -18.34 -10.49
CA ILE A 5 10.03 -18.71 -10.17
C ILE A 5 9.24 -18.68 -11.48
N PRO A 6 8.71 -19.82 -11.96
CA PRO A 6 7.81 -19.79 -13.11
C PRO A 6 6.56 -18.98 -12.79
N PHE A 7 6.17 -18.05 -13.66
CA PHE A 7 5.08 -17.10 -13.40
C PHE A 7 3.75 -17.80 -13.07
N ASN A 8 3.47 -18.95 -13.67
CA ASN A 8 2.27 -19.75 -13.41
C ASN A 8 2.22 -20.39 -11.99
N ARG A 9 3.29 -20.28 -11.20
CA ARG A 9 3.32 -20.67 -9.78
C ARG A 9 2.89 -19.52 -8.86
N LEU A 10 2.52 -18.37 -9.42
CA LEU A 10 2.00 -17.20 -8.72
C LEU A 10 0.51 -17.07 -9.04
N ILE A 11 -0.35 -17.25 -8.03
CA ILE A 11 -1.81 -17.18 -8.16
C ILE A 11 -2.38 -16.05 -7.31
N ASN A 12 -3.68 -15.75 -7.44
CA ASN A 12 -4.35 -14.65 -6.70
C ASN A 12 -3.62 -13.30 -6.88
N LEU A 13 -3.16 -13.03 -8.11
CA LEU A 13 -2.44 -11.81 -8.42
C LEU A 13 -3.35 -10.60 -8.27
N GLN A 14 -2.98 -9.67 -7.41
CA GLN A 14 -3.71 -8.44 -7.14
C GLN A 14 -2.75 -7.25 -7.18
N LYS A 15 -3.04 -6.25 -8.00
CA LYS A 15 -2.32 -4.97 -7.97
C LYS A 15 -2.61 -4.29 -6.63
N ILE A 16 -1.56 -3.97 -5.88
CA ILE A 16 -1.63 -3.27 -4.60
C ILE A 16 -1.46 -1.78 -4.84
N ARG A 17 -0.36 -1.41 -5.52
CA ARG A 17 0.11 -0.05 -5.65
C ARG A 17 0.70 0.16 -7.03
N GLU A 18 0.55 1.37 -7.52
CA GLU A 18 1.26 1.89 -8.69
C GLU A 18 1.76 3.27 -8.34
N GLU A 19 3.06 3.44 -8.49
CA GLU A 19 3.74 4.71 -8.42
C GLU A 19 4.48 4.94 -9.74
N GLU A 20 5.02 6.14 -9.92
CA GLU A 20 5.70 6.52 -11.16
C GLU A 20 6.84 5.57 -11.57
N SER A 21 7.51 4.95 -10.60
CA SER A 21 8.71 4.14 -10.84
C SER A 21 8.52 2.63 -10.63
N GLU A 22 7.49 2.21 -9.91
CA GLU A 22 7.23 0.81 -9.63
C GLU A 22 5.73 0.49 -9.49
N MET A 23 5.38 -0.71 -9.94
CA MET A 23 4.13 -1.34 -9.59
C MET A 23 4.38 -2.46 -8.59
N LYS A 24 3.53 -2.53 -7.57
CA LYS A 24 3.58 -3.58 -6.56
C LYS A 24 2.32 -4.42 -6.63
N PHE A 25 2.50 -5.73 -6.73
CA PHE A 25 1.42 -6.71 -6.69
C PHE A 25 1.58 -7.64 -5.50
N MET A 26 0.47 -8.24 -5.07
CA MET A 26 0.44 -9.38 -4.15
C MET A 26 0.06 -10.63 -4.93
N ALA A 27 0.68 -11.75 -4.58
CA ALA A 27 0.31 -13.06 -5.08
C ALA A 27 0.49 -14.12 -3.99
N THR A 28 -0.03 -15.31 -4.24
CA THR A 28 0.30 -16.53 -3.51
C THR A 28 1.31 -17.32 -4.33
N TRP A 29 2.50 -17.59 -3.78
CA TRP A 29 3.47 -18.48 -4.38
C TRP A 29 3.26 -19.91 -3.88
N ILE A 30 2.84 -20.80 -4.79
CA ILE A 30 2.36 -22.14 -4.41
C ILE A 30 3.48 -23.13 -4.06
N ASP A 31 4.70 -22.94 -4.57
CA ASP A 31 5.85 -23.75 -4.13
C ASP A 31 6.34 -23.32 -2.75
N GLY A 32 6.14 -22.03 -2.42
CA GLY A 32 6.57 -21.41 -1.18
C GLY A 32 8.09 -21.34 -1.00
N ILE A 33 8.52 -20.86 0.16
CA ILE A 33 9.88 -20.37 0.39
C ILE A 33 10.82 -21.50 0.79
N ARG A 34 12.00 -21.60 0.18
CA ARG A 34 13.07 -22.50 0.63
C ARG A 34 13.57 -22.10 2.01
N ILE A 35 13.68 -23.08 2.90
CA ILE A 35 14.27 -22.93 4.22
C ILE A 35 15.25 -24.06 4.52
N ILE A 36 16.20 -23.77 5.41
CA ILE A 36 17.09 -24.76 5.99
C ILE A 36 16.58 -25.05 7.39
N LYS A 37 16.40 -26.33 7.72
CA LYS A 37 16.04 -26.79 9.06
C LYS A 37 17.15 -27.69 9.59
N GLY A 38 17.35 -27.68 10.91
CA GLY A 38 18.27 -28.59 11.57
C GLY A 38 19.14 -27.91 12.61
N VAL A 39 20.01 -28.72 13.21
CA VAL A 39 21.05 -28.29 14.15
C VAL A 39 22.41 -28.32 13.44
N PRO A 40 23.46 -27.67 13.98
CA PRO A 40 24.80 -27.80 13.43
C PRO A 40 25.15 -29.28 13.18
N VAL A 41 25.70 -29.58 12.00
CA VAL A 41 26.05 -30.92 11.47
C VAL A 41 24.90 -31.67 10.76
N GLU A 42 23.62 -31.36 11.02
CA GLU A 42 22.46 -32.04 10.40
C GLU A 42 21.47 -31.06 9.77
N TYR A 43 21.87 -30.41 8.68
CA TYR A 43 21.00 -29.52 7.93
C TYR A 43 20.23 -30.24 6.84
N THR A 44 18.92 -30.02 6.79
CA THR A 44 18.04 -30.48 5.69
C THR A 44 17.45 -29.28 4.97
N ARG A 45 17.29 -29.41 3.65
CA ARG A 45 16.58 -28.43 2.82
C ARG A 45 15.10 -28.76 2.84
N SER A 46 14.26 -27.75 3.07
CA SER A 46 12.80 -27.89 3.10
C SER A 46 12.15 -26.65 2.47
N ARG A 47 10.81 -26.63 2.42
CA ARG A 47 10.03 -25.45 2.02
C ARG A 47 8.96 -25.14 3.05
N ILE A 48 8.74 -23.85 3.30
CA ILE A 48 7.46 -23.37 3.81
C ILE A 48 6.52 -23.47 2.61
N GLY A 49 5.38 -24.16 2.76
CA GLY A 49 4.42 -24.32 1.67
C GLY A 49 3.83 -22.98 1.19
N SER A 50 2.78 -23.07 0.37
CA SER A 50 2.07 -21.94 -0.22
C SER A 50 2.03 -20.69 0.69
N CYS A 51 2.62 -19.58 0.23
CA CYS A 51 2.76 -18.36 1.04
C CYS A 51 2.43 -17.10 0.22
N GLY A 52 2.07 -16.03 0.93
CA GLY A 52 1.92 -14.70 0.33
C GLY A 52 3.28 -14.09 -0.02
N VAL A 53 3.36 -13.44 -1.18
CA VAL A 53 4.53 -12.72 -1.65
C VAL A 53 4.13 -11.38 -2.26
N ASN A 54 5.06 -10.44 -2.31
CA ASN A 54 4.91 -9.25 -3.14
C ASN A 54 5.76 -9.38 -4.41
N LEU A 55 5.23 -8.87 -5.51
CA LEU A 55 5.91 -8.75 -6.79
C LEU A 55 6.21 -7.27 -7.01
N LYS A 56 7.47 -6.93 -7.23
CA LYS A 56 7.91 -5.59 -7.62
C LYS A 56 8.25 -5.57 -9.10
N ILE A 57 7.46 -4.83 -9.85
CA ILE A 57 7.64 -4.60 -11.28
C ILE A 57 8.18 -3.19 -11.46
N LEU A 58 9.37 -3.08 -12.03
CA LEU A 58 10.00 -1.79 -12.31
C LEU A 58 9.67 -1.36 -13.74
N HIS A 59 9.33 -0.08 -13.95
CA HIS A 59 9.17 0.45 -15.30
C HIS A 59 10.51 0.33 -16.06
N GLY A 60 10.45 -0.13 -17.33
CA GLY A 60 11.64 -0.40 -18.15
C GLY A 60 12.32 -1.75 -17.90
N SER A 61 11.77 -2.61 -17.02
CA SER A 61 12.32 -3.95 -16.72
C SER A 61 12.29 -4.98 -17.87
N GLN A 62 11.90 -4.57 -19.08
CA GLN A 62 12.05 -5.38 -20.30
C GLN A 62 13.51 -5.47 -20.75
N GLU A 63 14.32 -4.46 -20.40
CA GLU A 63 15.74 -4.40 -20.71
C GLU A 63 16.55 -5.15 -19.65
N ASN A 64 17.28 -6.18 -20.08
CA ASN A 64 18.05 -7.06 -19.19
C ASN A 64 19.04 -6.26 -18.31
N ASP A 65 19.83 -5.37 -18.90
CA ASP A 65 20.87 -4.63 -18.19
C ASP A 65 20.29 -3.68 -17.14
N PHE A 66 19.18 -3.02 -17.47
CA PHE A 66 18.45 -2.16 -16.55
C PHE A 66 17.91 -2.95 -15.35
N PHE A 67 17.25 -4.09 -15.63
CA PHE A 67 16.74 -4.95 -14.56
C PHE A 67 17.85 -5.48 -13.67
N ILE A 68 18.95 -5.99 -14.24
CA ILE A 68 20.09 -6.53 -13.48
C ILE A 68 20.70 -5.46 -12.59
N LYS A 69 20.92 -4.24 -13.09
CA LYS A 69 21.41 -3.12 -12.28
C LYS A 69 20.48 -2.83 -11.10
N LYS A 70 19.17 -2.77 -11.33
CA LYS A 70 18.18 -2.51 -10.28
C LYS A 70 18.12 -3.65 -9.26
N LEU A 71 18.19 -4.90 -9.71
CA LEU A 71 18.23 -6.08 -8.86
C LEU A 71 19.46 -6.03 -7.94
N THR A 72 20.64 -5.78 -8.50
CA THR A 72 21.90 -5.67 -7.73
C THR A 72 21.80 -4.56 -6.70
N ASN A 73 21.37 -3.35 -7.09
CA ASN A 73 21.18 -2.24 -6.16
C ASN A 73 20.20 -2.60 -5.03
N TYR A 74 19.13 -3.34 -5.33
CA TYR A 74 18.18 -3.77 -4.31
C TYR A 74 18.81 -4.75 -3.32
N MET A 75 19.67 -5.65 -3.79
CA MET A 75 20.35 -6.64 -2.95
C MET A 75 21.46 -6.04 -2.08
N GLU A 76 22.09 -4.94 -2.50
CA GLU A 76 23.15 -4.26 -1.75
C GLU A 76 22.62 -3.49 -0.53
N LEU A 77 21.33 -3.11 -0.54
CA LEU A 77 20.69 -2.47 0.60
C LEU A 77 20.50 -3.49 1.74
N GLU A 78 21.04 -3.18 2.91
CA GLU A 78 20.92 -4.04 4.10
C GLU A 78 19.44 -4.36 4.39
N ARG A 79 19.16 -5.63 4.72
CA ARG A 79 17.83 -6.19 5.07
C ARG A 79 16.88 -6.47 3.91
N ASN A 80 17.25 -6.19 2.66
CA ASN A 80 16.42 -6.59 1.54
C ASN A 80 16.48 -8.10 1.28
N ILE A 81 15.32 -8.74 1.28
CA ILE A 81 15.17 -10.16 0.98
C ILE A 81 14.49 -10.29 -0.39
N ILE A 82 15.08 -11.10 -1.26
CA ILE A 82 14.50 -11.51 -2.53
C ILE A 82 14.40 -13.04 -2.50
N TYR A 83 13.19 -13.55 -2.70
CA TYR A 83 12.97 -15.00 -2.83
C TYR A 83 13.31 -15.49 -4.23
N GLY A 84 12.97 -14.70 -5.24
CA GLY A 84 13.20 -15.09 -6.62
C GLY A 84 12.99 -13.99 -7.63
N VAL A 85 13.22 -14.36 -8.89
CA VAL A 85 12.89 -13.58 -10.07
C VAL A 85 11.93 -14.41 -10.92
N THR A 86 10.91 -13.76 -11.45
CA THR A 86 10.00 -14.31 -12.45
C THR A 86 10.00 -13.41 -13.68
N LYS A 87 9.45 -13.90 -14.78
CA LYS A 87 9.19 -13.10 -15.97
C LYS A 87 7.76 -13.29 -16.42
N ASP A 88 7.06 -12.19 -16.64
CA ASP A 88 5.78 -12.22 -17.32
C ASP A 88 6.04 -12.35 -18.83
N MET A 89 5.52 -13.42 -19.42
CA MET A 89 5.71 -13.72 -20.84
C MET A 89 4.84 -12.85 -21.76
N VAL A 90 3.79 -12.22 -21.23
CA VAL A 90 2.91 -11.32 -21.99
C VAL A 90 3.54 -9.94 -22.11
N THR A 91 3.97 -9.35 -21.00
CA THR A 91 4.60 -8.02 -20.98
C THR A 91 6.12 -8.05 -21.22
N ASN A 92 6.72 -9.25 -21.23
CA ASN A 92 8.16 -9.49 -21.31
C ASN A 92 8.98 -8.83 -20.17
N GLN A 93 8.34 -8.51 -19.04
CA GLN A 93 8.96 -7.84 -17.90
C GLN A 93 9.55 -8.83 -16.90
N TYR A 94 10.75 -8.55 -16.41
CA TYR A 94 11.32 -9.23 -15.26
C TYR A 94 10.78 -8.63 -13.96
N ILE A 95 10.48 -9.51 -13.01
CA ILE A 95 9.76 -9.15 -11.79
C ILE A 95 10.49 -9.75 -10.59
N MET A 96 10.74 -8.92 -9.58
CA MET A 96 11.30 -9.37 -8.32
C MET A 96 10.20 -9.94 -7.42
N VAL A 97 10.40 -11.14 -6.90
CA VAL A 97 9.52 -11.77 -5.91
C VAL A 97 10.15 -11.61 -4.53
N VAL A 98 9.50 -10.84 -3.68
CA VAL A 98 9.98 -10.43 -2.36
C VAL A 98 8.98 -10.85 -1.28
N PRO A 99 9.37 -10.87 0.01
CA PRO A 99 8.43 -11.16 1.09
C PRO A 99 7.21 -10.26 1.04
N ASP A 100 6.06 -10.81 1.43
CA ASP A 100 4.91 -10.00 1.75
C ASP A 100 5.25 -9.06 2.92
N GLU A 101 5.18 -7.76 2.64
CA GLU A 101 5.50 -6.66 3.57
C GLU A 101 4.74 -6.77 4.90
N PHE A 102 3.52 -7.32 4.87
CA PHE A 102 2.67 -7.43 6.04
C PHE A 102 2.53 -8.85 6.57
N SER A 103 3.36 -9.79 6.10
CA SER A 103 3.27 -11.21 6.45
C SER A 103 3.20 -11.47 7.96
N SER A 104 4.00 -10.75 8.75
CA SER A 104 4.03 -10.86 10.21
C SER A 104 2.82 -10.27 10.93
N LYS A 105 2.05 -9.42 10.25
CA LYS A 105 0.85 -8.76 10.80
C LYS A 105 -0.45 -9.45 10.42
N ARG A 106 -0.42 -10.48 9.57
CA ARG A 106 -1.63 -11.18 9.13
C ARG A 106 -2.16 -12.11 10.22
N ILE A 107 -3.43 -11.96 10.56
CA ILE A 107 -4.07 -12.71 11.66
C ILE A 107 -5.31 -13.44 11.14
N ALA A 108 -5.36 -14.76 11.33
CA ALA A 108 -6.45 -15.59 10.83
C ALA A 108 -7.84 -15.21 11.37
N SER A 109 -7.93 -14.78 12.63
CA SER A 109 -9.19 -14.36 13.26
C SER A 109 -9.75 -13.05 12.71
N ASN A 110 -8.96 -12.26 11.98
CA ASN A 110 -9.41 -10.99 11.39
C ASN A 110 -10.19 -11.18 10.08
N GLY A 111 -10.40 -12.43 9.66
CA GLY A 111 -11.00 -12.78 8.39
C GLY A 111 -10.00 -12.73 7.23
N LYS A 112 -10.49 -13.05 6.03
CA LYS A 112 -9.71 -12.99 4.80
C LYS A 112 -10.10 -11.76 4.00
N CYS A 113 -9.11 -11.11 3.40
CA CYS A 113 -9.32 -10.04 2.45
C CYS A 113 -10.08 -10.56 1.23
N MET A 114 -11.15 -9.87 0.83
CA MET A 114 -11.93 -10.27 -0.34
C MET A 114 -11.14 -10.15 -1.66
N TYR A 115 -10.10 -9.31 -1.70
CA TYR A 115 -9.28 -9.07 -2.89
C TYR A 115 -8.13 -10.07 -2.98
N CYS A 116 -7.16 -10.01 -2.06
CA CYS A 116 -5.96 -10.83 -2.15
C CYS A 116 -6.11 -12.24 -1.56
N LYS A 117 -7.25 -12.55 -0.92
CA LYS A 117 -7.55 -13.86 -0.27
C LYS A 117 -6.63 -14.25 0.90
N HIS A 118 -5.70 -13.39 1.30
CA HIS A 118 -4.87 -13.57 2.48
C HIS A 118 -5.60 -13.10 3.73
N ASN A 119 -5.15 -13.56 4.90
CA ASN A 119 -5.65 -13.07 6.18
C ASN A 119 -5.44 -11.56 6.30
N ASN A 120 -6.42 -10.90 6.91
CA ASN A 120 -6.40 -9.47 7.20
C ASN A 120 -5.35 -9.13 8.27
N THR A 121 -4.90 -7.87 8.27
CA THR A 121 -3.92 -7.34 9.23
C THR A 121 -4.59 -6.74 10.47
N SER A 122 -5.82 -6.26 10.34
CA SER A 122 -6.71 -5.82 11.43
C SER A 122 -8.13 -6.36 11.17
N PRO A 123 -9.07 -6.41 12.13
CA PRO A 123 -10.43 -6.88 11.89
C PRO A 123 -11.05 -6.22 10.64
N ALA A 124 -11.47 -7.04 9.68
CA ALA A 124 -12.01 -6.58 8.39
C ALA A 124 -11.10 -5.63 7.57
N TRP A 125 -9.80 -5.55 7.87
CA TRP A 125 -8.85 -4.64 7.21
C TRP A 125 -7.57 -5.35 6.74
N CYS A 126 -7.26 -5.22 5.46
CA CYS A 126 -6.05 -5.68 4.82
C CYS A 126 -5.16 -4.50 4.41
N GLN A 127 -4.05 -4.30 5.14
CA GLN A 127 -3.09 -3.24 4.86
C GLN A 127 -2.54 -3.25 3.42
N SER A 128 -2.51 -4.43 2.79
CA SER A 128 -2.06 -4.56 1.40
C SER A 128 -3.09 -4.10 0.37
N CYS A 129 -4.37 -4.00 0.72
CA CYS A 129 -5.42 -3.81 -0.28
C CYS A 129 -6.28 -2.59 0.01
N ASP A 130 -6.80 -2.48 1.22
CA ASP A 130 -7.85 -1.50 1.54
C ASP A 130 -7.39 -0.04 1.45
N PRO A 131 -6.19 0.35 1.93
CA PRO A 131 -5.73 1.73 1.78
C PRO A 131 -5.71 2.19 0.32
N TRP A 132 -5.30 1.32 -0.60
CA TRP A 132 -5.18 1.63 -2.02
C TRP A 132 -6.51 1.58 -2.78
N LYS A 133 -7.52 0.92 -2.22
CA LYS A 133 -8.87 0.91 -2.79
C LYS A 133 -9.62 2.19 -2.44
N ILE A 134 -9.49 2.63 -1.20
CA ILE A 134 -10.14 3.85 -0.71
C ILE A 134 -9.64 5.10 -1.46
N THR A 135 -8.37 5.12 -1.87
CA THR A 135 -7.79 6.25 -2.61
C THR A 135 -8.20 6.33 -4.09
N GLN A 136 -8.82 5.30 -4.66
CA GLN A 136 -9.14 5.22 -6.11
C GLN A 136 -10.47 5.88 -6.51
N GLU A 137 -11.31 6.28 -5.56
CA GLU A 137 -12.75 6.49 -5.84
C GLU A 137 -13.24 7.95 -5.72
N TRP A 138 -12.36 8.93 -5.47
CA TRP A 138 -12.77 10.32 -5.28
C TRP A 138 -11.67 11.36 -5.59
N THR A 139 -12.11 12.60 -5.82
CA THR A 139 -11.30 13.82 -5.89
C THR A 139 -12.10 14.99 -5.32
N SER A 140 -11.41 15.95 -4.69
CA SER A 140 -11.99 17.21 -4.21
C SER A 140 -11.84 18.36 -5.22
N GLU A 141 -11.29 18.08 -6.42
CA GLU A 141 -10.81 19.08 -7.39
C GLU A 141 -9.64 19.95 -6.88
N ASN A 142 -9.14 19.68 -5.67
CA ASN A 142 -7.94 20.27 -5.11
C ASN A 142 -6.87 19.18 -4.92
N GLU A 143 -5.87 19.19 -5.79
CA GLU A 143 -4.82 18.17 -5.81
C GLU A 143 -4.01 18.12 -4.50
N GLU A 144 -3.77 19.26 -3.86
CA GLU A 144 -3.01 19.33 -2.60
C GLU A 144 -3.78 18.67 -1.44
N ILE A 145 -5.09 18.93 -1.36
CA ILE A 145 -5.99 18.30 -0.39
C ILE A 145 -6.12 16.80 -0.69
N ASP A 146 -6.31 16.43 -1.95
CA ASP A 146 -6.42 15.03 -2.37
C ASP A 146 -5.18 14.23 -1.98
N ASN A 147 -4.00 14.76 -2.27
CA ASN A 147 -2.73 14.13 -1.92
C ASN A 147 -2.59 13.99 -0.41
N SER A 148 -2.94 15.02 0.36
CA SER A 148 -2.89 15.00 1.81
C SER A 148 -3.79 13.92 2.41
N ILE A 149 -5.06 13.84 1.99
CA ILE A 149 -6.00 12.84 2.49
C ILE A 149 -5.58 11.42 2.06
N ARG A 150 -5.16 11.25 0.80
CA ARG A 150 -4.66 9.95 0.30
C ARG A 150 -3.47 9.45 1.12
N GLU A 151 -2.55 10.34 1.50
CA GLU A 151 -1.44 9.98 2.38
C GLU A 151 -1.91 9.45 3.74
N PHE A 152 -2.92 10.08 4.36
CA PHE A 152 -3.48 9.59 5.62
C PHE A 152 -4.20 8.26 5.44
N GLN A 153 -4.97 8.10 4.36
CA GLN A 153 -5.65 6.84 4.02
C GLN A 153 -4.65 5.69 3.83
N ILE A 154 -3.54 5.93 3.13
CA ILE A 154 -2.45 4.96 2.92
C ILE A 154 -1.80 4.54 4.25
N LYS A 155 -1.65 5.47 5.20
CA LYS A 155 -1.04 5.24 6.51
C LYS A 155 -1.99 4.58 7.52
N ALA A 156 -3.29 4.51 7.26
CA ALA A 156 -4.28 3.90 8.16
C ALA A 156 -4.00 2.40 8.35
N ILE A 157 -4.09 1.92 9.59
CA ILE A 157 -3.73 0.54 9.96
C ILE A 157 -4.92 -0.37 10.27
N GLU A 158 -6.11 0.22 10.39
CA GLU A 158 -7.39 -0.44 10.68
C GLU A 158 -8.53 0.40 10.13
N TYR A 159 -9.69 -0.23 9.95
CA TYR A 159 -10.86 0.37 9.32
C TYR A 159 -11.33 1.63 10.05
N GLU A 160 -11.35 1.60 11.38
CA GLU A 160 -11.85 2.72 12.21
C GLU A 160 -10.90 3.94 12.23
N LYS A 161 -9.67 3.78 11.74
CA LYS A 161 -8.67 4.87 11.69
C LYS A 161 -8.53 5.51 10.31
N VAL A 162 -9.21 4.99 9.29
CA VAL A 162 -9.15 5.58 7.96
C VAL A 162 -9.97 6.86 7.90
N ILE A 163 -9.42 7.91 7.31
CA ILE A 163 -10.19 9.12 7.00
C ILE A 163 -11.05 8.81 5.78
N GLU A 164 -12.36 8.94 5.93
CA GLU A 164 -13.31 8.81 4.82
C GLU A 164 -13.49 10.16 4.14
N TRP A 165 -13.38 10.20 2.82
CA TRP A 165 -13.81 11.36 2.04
C TRP A 165 -15.32 11.34 1.91
N ILE A 166 -15.97 12.42 2.35
CA ILE A 166 -17.43 12.57 2.28
C ILE A 166 -17.74 13.71 1.30
N PRO A 167 -18.20 13.41 0.08
CA PRO A 167 -18.70 14.41 -0.85
C PRO A 167 -19.80 15.26 -0.23
N TYR A 168 -19.75 16.57 -0.45
CA TYR A 168 -20.69 17.52 0.16
C TYR A 168 -22.16 17.21 -0.19
N ASP A 169 -22.42 16.74 -1.41
CA ASP A 169 -23.73 16.35 -1.91
C ASP A 169 -24.33 15.11 -1.22
N ARG A 170 -23.53 14.33 -0.47
CA ARG A 170 -24.02 13.23 0.38
C ARG A 170 -24.52 13.71 1.74
N LEU A 171 -24.23 14.95 2.12
CA LEU A 171 -24.67 15.50 3.40
C LEU A 171 -26.13 15.95 3.29
N ILE A 172 -26.97 15.41 4.16
CA ILE A 172 -28.39 15.80 4.28
C ILE A 172 -28.61 16.62 5.55
N ASN A 173 -29.65 17.46 5.56
CA ASN A 173 -30.07 18.25 6.73
C ASN A 173 -28.99 19.21 7.27
N LEU A 174 -28.24 19.87 6.38
CA LEU A 174 -27.29 20.91 6.75
C LEU A 174 -28.05 22.12 7.34
N GLN A 175 -27.80 22.42 8.62
CA GLN A 175 -28.31 23.61 9.29
C GLN A 175 -27.14 24.49 9.73
N GLU A 176 -27.26 25.78 9.48
CA GLU A 176 -26.30 26.76 9.95
C GLU A 176 -26.44 26.93 11.46
N ILE A 177 -25.36 26.65 12.20
CA ILE A 177 -25.29 26.99 13.63
C ILE A 177 -25.03 28.49 13.72
N LYS A 178 -26.08 29.27 13.97
CA LYS A 178 -25.92 30.69 14.28
C LYS A 178 -25.25 30.84 15.64
N GLU A 179 -24.03 31.36 15.66
CA GLU A 179 -23.43 31.85 16.89
C GLU A 179 -24.35 32.92 17.51
N SER A 180 -24.72 32.74 18.77
CA SER A 180 -25.36 33.81 19.54
C SER A 180 -24.35 34.95 19.67
N SER A 181 -24.60 36.04 18.96
CA SER A 181 -23.74 37.22 18.80
C SER A 181 -23.59 38.10 20.04
N GLN A 182 -23.58 37.52 21.25
CA GLN A 182 -23.33 38.29 22.48
C GLN A 182 -21.84 38.37 22.86
N GLU A 183 -20.98 37.44 22.42
CA GLU A 183 -19.53 37.50 22.69
C GLU A 183 -18.70 38.09 21.54
N THR A 184 -19.22 38.15 20.31
CA THR A 184 -18.46 38.63 19.14
C THR A 184 -18.49 40.16 18.94
N GLU A 185 -19.44 40.88 19.58
CA GLU A 185 -19.50 42.35 19.53
C GLU A 185 -18.45 43.04 20.42
N GLU A 186 -17.97 42.39 21.49
CA GLU A 186 -16.90 42.94 22.34
C GLU A 186 -15.50 42.74 21.72
N ILE A 187 -15.29 41.65 20.97
CA ILE A 187 -14.00 41.38 20.31
C ILE A 187 -13.83 42.24 19.05
N LYS A 188 -14.89 42.49 18.27
CA LYS A 188 -14.84 43.35 17.07
C LYS A 188 -14.59 44.83 17.38
N LYS A 189 -15.03 45.33 18.55
CA LYS A 189 -14.78 46.72 18.97
C LYS A 189 -13.34 46.98 19.42
N ASN A 190 -12.60 45.95 19.83
CA ASN A 190 -11.26 46.09 20.42
C ASN A 190 -10.10 45.80 19.45
N LEU A 191 -10.37 45.49 18.17
CA LEU A 191 -9.33 45.13 17.19
C LEU A 191 -9.27 46.02 15.94
N ILE A 192 -9.89 47.21 15.93
CA ILE A 192 -9.64 48.19 14.86
C ILE A 192 -8.98 49.44 15.43
N PRO A 193 -7.69 49.63 15.14
CA PRO A 193 -7.27 50.93 14.63
C PRO A 193 -6.56 50.83 13.26
N TYR A 194 -7.08 51.68 12.37
CA TYR A 194 -6.42 52.41 11.30
C TYR A 194 -6.08 51.72 9.96
N SER A 195 -7.01 52.00 9.03
CA SER A 195 -6.79 52.62 7.72
C SER A 195 -6.25 51.77 6.57
N TRP A 196 -7.14 51.47 5.63
CA TRP A 196 -6.88 51.64 4.20
C TRP A 196 -8.18 52.07 3.49
N GLN A 197 -8.13 53.21 2.80
CA GLN A 197 -9.14 53.64 1.82
C GLN A 197 -8.46 53.78 0.46
N PRO A 198 -8.98 53.20 -0.63
CA PRO A 198 -8.54 53.56 -1.98
C PRO A 198 -9.39 54.70 -2.55
N GLY A 199 -8.73 55.63 -3.24
CA GLY A 199 -9.33 56.69 -4.05
C GLY A 199 -9.75 56.24 -5.44
#